data_AF-A0A352E083-F1
#
_entry.id   AF-A0A352E083-F1
#
_cell.length_a   1.000
_cell.length_b   1.000
_cell.length_c   1.000
_cell.angle_alpha   90.00
_cell.angle_beta   90.00
_cell.angle_gamma   90.00
#
_symmetry.space_group_name_H-M   'P 1'
#
loop_
_entity.id
_entity.type
_entity.pdbx_description
1 polymer ?
#
loop_
_entity_poly.entity_id
_entity_poly.type
_entity_poly.pdbx_seq_one_letter_code
_entity_poly.pdbx_strand_id
1 'polypeptide(L)'
;MHGFIAFGVPTQVRVGGPAGELVNAIGWSNMGGRCRGQTMLTTTDDRLTALKGFGVQGHSAQYLAILAQCRVAANSPIVVNSREFTVSDLIDEEMQACQEKTELTFALIALAHYLPSDTTWTARDGKEWSLPKLVEEELGQPIRGAPCGGTHRLFGLAYGCQRRLRATGRLDGVYLRANKYVRDYQQLALTQLRNRDGSFSTEWFKYAADRDDDVDRKIQTTGHILEWLVASLDQEQLYDSRVVAATEFLATALSREPSRTWKIGPLGHALHALNIYQERAWGVVLPGGVAAFHGPMKASSTLVAETPDDRKGAAARR
;
A
#
# COMPACT_ATOMS: atom_id res chain seq x y z
N MET A 1 -6.76 -5.42 -11.01
CA MET A 1 -6.18 -5.07 -9.70
C MET A 1 -4.84 -4.36 -9.84
N HIS A 2 -3.74 -5.05 -10.17
CA HIS A 2 -2.41 -4.41 -10.28
C HIS A 2 -2.29 -3.26 -11.31
N GLY A 3 -3.15 -3.21 -12.33
CA GLY A 3 -3.21 -2.04 -13.21
C GLY A 3 -3.77 -0.80 -12.51
N PHE A 4 -4.91 -0.93 -11.83
CA PHE A 4 -5.56 0.22 -11.19
C PHE A 4 -5.00 0.59 -9.81
N ILE A 5 -4.23 -0.28 -9.14
CA ILE A 5 -3.42 0.19 -8.00
C ILE A 5 -2.35 1.19 -8.49
N ALA A 6 -1.74 0.94 -9.65
CA ALA A 6 -0.69 1.82 -10.18
C ALA A 6 -1.25 3.13 -10.75
N PHE A 7 -2.39 3.08 -11.44
CA PHE A 7 -2.93 4.23 -12.20
C PHE A 7 -4.24 4.81 -11.65
N GLY A 8 -4.80 4.24 -10.57
CA GLY A 8 -5.98 4.74 -9.90
C GLY A 8 -7.29 4.52 -10.66
N VAL A 9 -8.32 5.30 -10.27
CA VAL A 9 -9.71 5.20 -10.74
C VAL A 9 -9.86 5.21 -12.26
N PRO A 10 -9.16 6.05 -13.04
CA PRO A 10 -9.34 6.18 -14.50
C PRO A 10 -8.75 5.05 -15.32
N THR A 11 -8.11 4.07 -14.68
CA THR A 11 -7.60 2.87 -15.37
C THR A 11 -8.70 2.23 -16.20
N GLN A 12 -8.40 1.97 -17.47
CA GLN A 12 -9.32 1.30 -18.38
C GLN A 12 -8.85 -0.12 -18.72
N VAL A 13 -9.80 -0.99 -19.02
CA VAL A 13 -9.56 -2.34 -19.57
C VAL A 13 -10.37 -2.54 -20.83
N ARG A 14 -9.88 -3.39 -21.74
CA ARG A 14 -10.64 -3.79 -22.93
C ARG A 14 -11.52 -4.99 -22.63
N VAL A 15 -12.81 -4.87 -22.88
CA VAL A 15 -13.80 -5.95 -22.70
C VAL A 15 -14.09 -6.61 -24.05
N GLY A 16 -14.05 -7.94 -24.09
CA GLY A 16 -14.27 -8.71 -25.31
C GLY A 16 -13.01 -8.97 -26.16
N GLY A 17 -11.82 -8.59 -25.65
CA GLY A 17 -10.52 -8.89 -26.28
C GLY A 17 -9.73 -7.64 -26.69
N PRO A 18 -8.63 -7.79 -27.45
CA PRO A 18 -7.73 -6.68 -27.80
C PRO A 18 -8.39 -5.56 -28.63
N ALA A 19 -9.45 -5.85 -29.37
CA ALA A 19 -10.25 -4.87 -30.13
C ALA A 19 -11.51 -4.42 -29.38
N GLY A 20 -11.65 -4.84 -28.12
CA GLY A 20 -12.80 -4.56 -27.27
C GLY A 20 -12.93 -3.10 -26.83
N GLU A 21 -14.13 -2.75 -26.36
CA GLU A 21 -14.44 -1.44 -25.79
C GLU A 21 -13.61 -1.18 -24.52
N LEU A 22 -13.15 0.06 -24.37
CA LEU A 22 -12.49 0.52 -23.16
C LEU A 22 -13.53 0.89 -22.11
N VAL A 23 -13.51 0.20 -20.98
CA VAL A 23 -14.36 0.49 -19.83
C VAL A 23 -13.50 0.79 -18.60
N ASN A 24 -14.06 1.51 -17.63
CA ASN A 24 -13.41 1.73 -16.35
C ASN A 24 -13.12 0.39 -15.64
N ALA A 25 -11.89 0.14 -15.21
CA ALA A 25 -11.47 -1.15 -14.66
C ALA A 25 -12.06 -1.45 -13.28
N ILE A 26 -12.19 -0.43 -12.42
CA ILE A 26 -12.84 -0.56 -11.11
C ILE A 26 -14.35 -0.73 -11.31
N GLY A 27 -14.96 0.10 -12.16
CA GLY A 27 -16.38 -0.01 -12.52
C GLY A 27 -16.71 -1.40 -13.09
N TRP A 28 -15.90 -1.91 -14.02
CA TRP A 28 -16.05 -3.27 -14.55
C TRP A 28 -16.03 -4.32 -13.44
N SER A 29 -15.06 -4.21 -12.52
CA SER A 29 -14.92 -5.18 -11.42
C SER A 29 -16.08 -5.08 -10.41
N ASN A 30 -16.55 -3.86 -10.11
CA ASN A 30 -17.67 -3.60 -9.20
C ASN A 30 -19.02 -4.00 -9.79
N MET A 31 -19.17 -4.06 -11.12
CA MET A 31 -20.42 -4.44 -11.80
C MET A 31 -20.44 -5.93 -12.20
N GLY A 32 -19.71 -6.78 -11.48
CA GLY A 32 -19.66 -8.22 -11.76
C GLY A 32 -18.99 -8.58 -13.08
N GLY A 33 -18.18 -7.67 -13.63
CA GLY A 33 -17.45 -7.86 -14.87
C GLY A 33 -16.47 -9.03 -14.80
N ARG A 34 -16.40 -9.79 -15.89
CA ARG A 34 -15.55 -10.98 -15.99
C ARG A 34 -14.18 -10.65 -16.57
N CYS A 35 -13.14 -11.16 -15.94
CA CYS A 35 -11.76 -11.14 -16.43
C CYS A 35 -11.29 -12.59 -16.58
N ARG A 36 -11.02 -13.03 -17.82
CA ARG A 36 -10.70 -14.45 -18.14
C ARG A 36 -11.71 -15.44 -17.55
N GLY A 37 -13.01 -15.09 -17.63
CA GLY A 37 -14.11 -15.95 -17.17
C GLY A 37 -14.44 -15.86 -15.68
N GLN A 38 -13.66 -15.14 -14.86
CA GLN A 38 -13.88 -15.01 -13.42
C GLN A 38 -14.33 -13.60 -13.03
N THR A 39 -15.11 -13.48 -11.96
CA THR A 39 -15.44 -12.20 -11.31
C THR A 39 -14.53 -11.98 -10.10
N MET A 40 -14.37 -10.73 -9.67
CA MET A 40 -13.63 -10.42 -8.43
C MET A 40 -14.48 -10.57 -7.17
N LEU A 41 -15.78 -10.32 -7.31
CA LEU A 41 -16.76 -10.31 -6.25
C LEU A 41 -17.87 -11.31 -6.57
N THR A 42 -18.51 -11.83 -5.52
CA THR A 42 -19.68 -12.71 -5.57
C THR A 42 -20.61 -12.38 -4.41
N THR A 43 -21.73 -13.10 -4.32
CA THR A 43 -22.61 -13.11 -3.15
C THR A 43 -22.57 -14.46 -2.45
N THR A 44 -22.38 -14.48 -1.13
CA THR A 44 -22.46 -15.69 -0.29
C THR A 44 -23.43 -15.43 0.85
N ASP A 45 -24.49 -16.24 0.98
CA ASP A 45 -25.58 -16.03 1.96
C ASP A 45 -26.07 -14.58 1.95
N ASP A 46 -26.31 -14.04 0.77
CA ASP A 46 -26.79 -12.67 0.54
C ASP A 46 -25.80 -11.54 0.92
N ARG A 47 -24.58 -11.89 1.33
CA ARG A 47 -23.51 -10.93 1.62
C ARG A 47 -22.58 -10.77 0.44
N LEU A 48 -22.08 -9.54 0.23
CA LEU A 48 -21.01 -9.29 -0.72
C LEU A 48 -19.73 -9.97 -0.25
N THR A 49 -19.06 -10.72 -1.12
CA THR A 49 -17.83 -11.45 -0.78
C THR A 49 -16.80 -11.31 -1.88
N ALA A 50 -15.55 -11.06 -1.49
CA ALA A 50 -14.43 -11.02 -2.41
C ALA A 50 -13.90 -12.44 -2.67
N LEU A 51 -13.81 -12.84 -3.94
CA LEU A 51 -13.36 -14.20 -4.30
C LEU A 51 -11.85 -14.33 -4.11
N LYS A 52 -11.41 -15.41 -3.44
CA LYS A 52 -10.01 -15.73 -3.15
C LYS A 52 -9.57 -17.00 -3.89
N GLY A 53 -8.38 -17.00 -4.48
CA GLY A 53 -7.82 -18.14 -5.20
C GLY A 53 -7.13 -17.80 -6.52
N PHE A 54 -6.86 -18.82 -7.32
CA PHE A 54 -6.16 -18.66 -8.59
C PHE A 54 -6.96 -17.79 -9.58
N GLY A 55 -6.30 -16.76 -10.11
CA GLY A 55 -6.88 -15.84 -11.09
C GLY A 55 -7.66 -14.66 -10.51
N VAL A 56 -7.95 -14.67 -9.20
CA VAL A 56 -8.62 -13.58 -8.47
C VAL A 56 -7.64 -12.95 -7.46
N GLN A 57 -8.04 -12.72 -6.20
CA GLN A 57 -7.14 -12.19 -5.17
C GLN A 57 -6.50 -13.30 -4.33
N GLY A 58 -5.28 -13.04 -3.85
CA GLY A 58 -4.49 -14.01 -3.07
C GLY A 58 -4.79 -13.96 -1.56
N HIS A 59 -5.27 -12.83 -1.05
CA HIS A 59 -5.47 -12.58 0.38
C HIS A 59 -6.85 -11.97 0.65
N SER A 60 -7.40 -12.21 1.83
CA SER A 60 -8.64 -11.55 2.27
C SER A 60 -8.45 -10.04 2.31
N ALA A 61 -9.51 -9.25 2.10
CA ALA A 61 -9.48 -7.79 1.99
C ALA A 61 -8.59 -7.19 0.90
N GLN A 62 -7.89 -7.99 0.06
CA GLN A 62 -6.94 -7.43 -0.91
C GLN A 62 -7.62 -6.50 -1.91
N TYR A 63 -8.80 -6.87 -2.42
CA TYR A 63 -9.57 -6.01 -3.31
C TYR A 63 -9.94 -4.69 -2.63
N LEU A 64 -10.49 -4.75 -1.41
CA LEU A 64 -10.89 -3.57 -0.64
C LEU A 64 -9.69 -2.66 -0.31
N ALA A 65 -8.53 -3.25 0.02
CA ALA A 65 -7.30 -2.50 0.26
C ALA A 65 -6.79 -1.77 -0.99
N ILE A 66 -6.99 -2.34 -2.18
CA ILE A 66 -6.66 -1.65 -3.44
C ILE A 66 -7.69 -0.53 -3.71
N LEU A 67 -8.98 -0.75 -3.46
CA LEU A 67 -10.00 0.30 -3.55
C LEU A 67 -9.67 1.48 -2.61
N ALA A 68 -9.23 1.18 -1.38
CA ALA A 68 -8.79 2.18 -0.40
C ALA A 68 -7.59 2.99 -0.91
N GLN A 69 -6.59 2.32 -1.49
CA GLN A 69 -5.43 3.00 -2.10
C GLN A 69 -5.83 3.83 -3.32
N CYS A 70 -6.85 3.40 -4.08
CA CYS A 70 -7.44 4.16 -5.17
C CYS A 70 -8.43 5.24 -4.70
N ARG A 71 -8.74 5.30 -3.39
CA ARG A 71 -9.69 6.24 -2.75
C ARG A 71 -11.10 6.17 -3.30
N VAL A 72 -11.54 4.97 -3.63
CA VAL A 72 -12.94 4.74 -3.99
C VAL A 72 -13.79 5.04 -2.76
N ALA A 73 -14.83 5.86 -2.90
CA ALA A 73 -15.67 6.24 -1.78
C ALA A 73 -16.46 5.04 -1.24
N ALA A 74 -16.71 5.00 0.07
CA ALA A 74 -17.45 3.90 0.70
C ALA A 74 -18.88 3.72 0.12
N ASN A 75 -19.52 4.81 -0.31
CA ASN A 75 -20.83 4.76 -0.97
C ASN A 75 -20.78 4.43 -2.47
N SER A 76 -19.61 4.09 -3.03
CA SER A 76 -19.51 3.74 -4.46
C SER A 76 -20.27 2.44 -4.73
N PRO A 77 -21.06 2.36 -5.81
CA PRO A 77 -21.93 1.23 -6.07
C PRO A 77 -21.14 -0.03 -6.48
N ILE A 78 -21.67 -1.18 -6.08
CA ILE A 78 -21.26 -2.53 -6.44
C ILE A 78 -22.52 -3.29 -6.85
N VAL A 79 -22.53 -3.86 -8.05
CA VAL A 79 -23.65 -4.70 -8.52
C VAL A 79 -23.11 -6.06 -8.92
N VAL A 80 -23.51 -7.10 -8.18
CA VAL A 80 -23.03 -8.47 -8.37
C VAL A 80 -24.20 -9.42 -8.22
N ASN A 81 -24.31 -10.42 -9.11
CA ASN A 81 -25.40 -11.41 -9.10
C ASN A 81 -26.80 -10.76 -9.05
N SER A 82 -26.99 -9.67 -9.79
CA SER A 82 -28.22 -8.87 -9.84
C SER A 82 -28.67 -8.27 -8.49
N ARG A 83 -27.74 -8.14 -7.54
CA ARG A 83 -27.95 -7.46 -6.26
C ARG A 83 -27.11 -6.20 -6.19
N GLU A 84 -27.65 -5.19 -5.53
CA GLU A 84 -27.00 -3.91 -5.31
C GLU A 84 -26.36 -3.87 -3.92
N PHE A 85 -25.12 -3.40 -3.90
CA PHE A 85 -24.29 -3.18 -2.73
C PHE A 85 -23.50 -1.88 -2.93
N THR A 86 -22.68 -1.56 -1.95
CA THR A 86 -21.70 -0.48 -1.96
C THR A 86 -20.36 -0.99 -1.45
N VAL A 87 -19.33 -0.14 -1.54
CA VAL A 87 -18.05 -0.42 -0.89
C VAL A 87 -18.21 -0.54 0.64
N SER A 88 -19.20 0.13 1.26
CA SER A 88 -19.54 -0.05 2.68
C SER A 88 -19.90 -1.48 3.03
N ASP A 89 -20.67 -2.17 2.19
CA ASP A 89 -21.02 -3.59 2.44
C ASP A 89 -19.78 -4.49 2.42
N LEU A 90 -18.78 -4.15 1.58
CA LEU A 90 -17.50 -4.85 1.57
C LEU A 90 -16.65 -4.51 2.80
N ILE A 91 -16.71 -3.28 3.29
CA ILE A 91 -16.07 -2.88 4.56
C ILE A 91 -16.64 -3.69 5.72
N ASP A 92 -17.97 -3.81 5.79
CA ASP A 92 -18.65 -4.57 6.83
C ASP A 92 -18.29 -6.06 6.77
N GLU A 93 -18.23 -6.67 5.57
CA GLU A 93 -17.80 -8.07 5.44
C GLU A 93 -16.36 -8.28 5.95
N GLU A 94 -15.42 -7.39 5.61
CA GLU A 94 -14.03 -7.53 6.06
C GLU A 94 -13.88 -7.24 7.57
N MET A 95 -14.71 -6.37 8.16
CA MET A 95 -14.80 -6.22 9.62
C MET A 95 -15.27 -7.53 10.27
N GLN A 96 -16.33 -8.15 9.73
CA GLN A 96 -16.88 -9.41 10.24
C GLN A 96 -15.91 -10.59 10.06
N ALA A 97 -15.07 -10.56 9.03
CA ALA A 97 -14.11 -11.62 8.71
C ALA A 97 -12.79 -11.56 9.51
N CYS A 98 -12.57 -10.52 10.32
CA CYS A 98 -11.34 -10.37 11.10
C CYS A 98 -11.14 -11.54 12.08
N GLN A 99 -9.96 -12.16 12.03
CA GLN A 99 -9.61 -13.33 12.84
C GLN A 99 -8.16 -13.24 13.33
N GLU A 100 -7.95 -13.49 14.62
CA GLU A 100 -6.62 -13.50 15.24
C GLU A 100 -5.70 -14.54 14.60
N LYS A 101 -4.39 -14.30 14.62
CA LYS A 101 -3.36 -15.20 14.06
C LYS A 101 -3.51 -15.49 12.57
N THR A 102 -4.24 -14.64 11.84
CA THR A 102 -4.29 -14.65 10.37
C THR A 102 -3.51 -13.47 9.81
N GLU A 103 -3.29 -13.45 8.49
CA GLU A 103 -2.72 -12.28 7.83
C GLU A 103 -3.79 -11.19 7.68
N LEU A 104 -3.60 -10.08 8.40
CA LEU A 104 -4.56 -8.97 8.47
C LEU A 104 -4.05 -7.73 7.74
N THR A 105 -2.91 -7.82 7.04
CA THR A 105 -2.25 -6.72 6.32
C THR A 105 -3.23 -5.89 5.48
N PHE A 106 -4.00 -6.55 4.61
CA PHE A 106 -4.91 -5.87 3.69
C PHE A 106 -6.16 -5.34 4.41
N ALA A 107 -6.65 -6.06 5.43
CA ALA A 107 -7.72 -5.57 6.30
C ALA A 107 -7.28 -4.31 7.04
N LEU A 108 -6.04 -4.25 7.54
CA LEU A 108 -5.48 -3.06 8.18
C LEU A 108 -5.42 -1.87 7.21
N ILE A 109 -4.94 -2.06 5.98
CA ILE A 109 -4.92 -0.99 4.96
C ILE A 109 -6.34 -0.47 4.69
N ALA A 110 -7.27 -1.38 4.43
CA ALA A 110 -8.65 -1.05 4.11
C ALA A 110 -9.37 -0.36 5.27
N LEU A 111 -9.40 -1.00 6.44
CA LEU A 111 -10.19 -0.53 7.57
C LEU A 111 -9.60 0.76 8.16
N ALA A 112 -8.28 0.93 8.19
CA ALA A 112 -7.68 2.21 8.60
C ALA A 112 -7.95 3.36 7.60
N HIS A 113 -8.25 3.02 6.34
CA HIS A 113 -8.68 4.02 5.36
C HIS A 113 -10.11 4.48 5.64
N TYR A 114 -11.04 3.54 5.78
CA TYR A 114 -12.48 3.84 5.79
C TYR A 114 -13.05 4.15 7.17
N LEU A 115 -12.50 3.59 8.25
CA LEU A 115 -13.07 3.72 9.59
C LEU A 115 -12.45 4.89 10.37
N PRO A 116 -13.24 5.54 11.25
CA PRO A 116 -12.70 6.38 12.32
C PRO A 116 -11.65 5.66 13.18
N SER A 117 -10.65 6.40 13.67
CA SER A 117 -9.47 5.81 14.34
C SER A 117 -9.78 5.14 15.70
N ASP A 118 -10.97 5.38 16.24
CA ASP A 118 -11.49 4.89 17.51
C ASP A 118 -12.61 3.84 17.34
N THR A 119 -12.89 3.42 16.10
CA THR A 119 -13.91 2.40 15.84
C THR A 119 -13.55 1.06 16.49
N THR A 120 -14.55 0.48 17.15
CA THR A 120 -14.54 -0.88 17.69
C THR A 120 -15.71 -1.66 17.11
N TRP A 121 -15.55 -2.98 16.94
CA TRP A 121 -16.59 -3.85 16.44
C TRP A 121 -16.44 -5.28 16.96
N THR A 122 -17.53 -6.03 16.98
CA THR A 122 -17.52 -7.48 17.20
C THR A 122 -17.47 -8.18 15.84
N ALA A 123 -16.48 -9.05 15.64
CA ALA A 123 -16.39 -9.88 14.44
C ALA A 123 -17.32 -11.10 14.53
N ARG A 124 -17.42 -11.85 13.43
CA ARG A 124 -18.31 -13.02 13.31
C ARG A 124 -18.00 -14.13 14.32
N ASP A 125 -16.75 -14.23 14.75
CA ASP A 125 -16.31 -15.18 15.77
C ASP A 125 -16.62 -14.73 17.21
N GLY A 126 -17.31 -13.60 17.38
CA GLY A 126 -17.70 -13.03 18.67
C GLY A 126 -16.58 -12.25 19.35
N LYS A 127 -15.41 -12.09 18.73
CA LYS A 127 -14.31 -11.32 19.32
C LYS A 127 -14.44 -9.84 19.06
N GLU A 128 -14.05 -9.06 20.07
CA GLU A 128 -13.91 -7.62 19.94
C GLU A 128 -12.66 -7.25 19.13
N TRP A 129 -12.83 -6.28 18.25
CA TRP A 129 -11.82 -5.73 17.37
C TRP A 129 -11.79 -4.22 17.43
N SER A 130 -10.62 -3.69 17.10
CA SER A 130 -10.35 -2.27 16.95
C SER A 130 -9.18 -2.10 15.99
N LEU A 131 -9.02 -0.91 15.42
CA LEU A 131 -7.84 -0.62 14.60
C LEU A 131 -6.51 -0.82 15.37
N PRO A 132 -6.37 -0.41 16.66
CA PRO A 132 -5.22 -0.79 17.48
C PRO A 132 -4.96 -2.31 17.55
N LYS A 133 -6.01 -3.13 17.72
CA LYS A 133 -5.87 -4.59 17.77
C LYS A 133 -5.38 -5.16 16.43
N LEU A 134 -5.87 -4.65 15.29
CA LEU A 134 -5.34 -5.04 13.97
C LEU A 134 -3.85 -4.76 13.85
N VAL A 135 -3.39 -3.59 14.32
CA VAL A 135 -1.95 -3.25 14.30
C VAL A 135 -1.16 -4.18 15.23
N GLU A 136 -1.71 -4.54 16.38
CA GLU A 136 -1.06 -5.46 17.33
C GLU A 136 -0.91 -6.87 16.76
N GLU A 137 -1.98 -7.43 16.19
CA GLU A 137 -1.95 -8.74 15.53
C GLU A 137 -0.95 -8.75 14.37
N GLU A 138 -0.94 -7.70 13.55
CA GLU A 138 -0.05 -7.60 12.40
C GLU A 138 1.42 -7.44 12.82
N LEU A 139 1.70 -6.69 13.90
CA LEU A 139 3.04 -6.60 14.46
C LEU A 139 3.58 -7.93 14.99
N GLY A 140 2.71 -8.82 15.43
CA GLY A 140 3.09 -10.16 15.89
C GLY A 140 3.60 -11.08 14.78
N GLN A 141 3.40 -10.72 13.51
CA GLN A 141 3.68 -11.58 12.36
C GLN A 141 5.08 -11.34 11.75
N PRO A 142 5.84 -12.40 11.38
CA PRO A 142 7.22 -12.27 10.93
C PRO A 142 7.34 -11.72 9.50
N ILE A 143 8.19 -10.70 9.30
CA ILE A 143 8.48 -10.15 7.95
C ILE A 143 9.23 -11.15 7.08
N ARG A 144 10.26 -11.80 7.63
CA ARG A 144 11.05 -12.79 6.89
C ARG A 144 10.24 -14.06 6.66
N GLY A 145 10.20 -14.52 5.41
CA GLY A 145 9.44 -15.70 5.01
C GLY A 145 8.00 -15.40 4.58
N ALA A 146 7.52 -14.17 4.79
CA ALA A 146 6.23 -13.73 4.29
C ALA A 146 6.23 -13.56 2.75
N PRO A 147 5.06 -13.69 2.09
CA PRO A 147 4.89 -13.35 0.68
C PRO A 147 5.42 -11.95 0.36
N CYS A 148 5.96 -11.77 -0.85
CA CYS A 148 6.50 -10.48 -1.31
C CYS A 148 7.51 -9.85 -0.33
N GLY A 149 8.26 -10.69 0.37
CA GLY A 149 9.27 -10.29 1.36
C GLY A 149 8.72 -9.57 2.60
N GLY A 150 7.42 -9.62 2.85
CA GLY A 150 6.78 -8.92 3.98
C GLY A 150 6.63 -7.41 3.77
N THR A 151 6.87 -6.90 2.56
CA THR A 151 6.72 -5.46 2.25
C THR A 151 5.28 -4.97 2.40
N HIS A 152 4.28 -5.78 2.04
CA HIS A 152 2.88 -5.43 2.24
C HIS A 152 2.55 -5.20 3.72
N ARG A 153 3.12 -5.99 4.63
CA ARG A 153 2.96 -5.80 6.08
C ARG A 153 3.54 -4.47 6.54
N LEU A 154 4.76 -4.16 6.12
CA LEU A 154 5.39 -2.88 6.42
C LEU A 154 4.56 -1.71 5.87
N PHE A 155 3.98 -1.88 4.67
CA PHE A 155 3.03 -0.93 4.07
C PHE A 155 1.78 -0.78 4.94
N GLY A 156 1.12 -1.87 5.33
CA GLY A 156 -0.09 -1.82 6.15
C GLY A 156 0.13 -1.17 7.52
N LEU A 157 1.22 -1.51 8.20
CA LEU A 157 1.62 -0.88 9.46
C LEU A 157 1.87 0.62 9.29
N ALA A 158 2.64 1.01 8.26
CA ALA A 158 2.91 2.41 7.98
C ALA A 158 1.62 3.19 7.64
N TYR A 159 0.73 2.59 6.84
CA TYR A 159 -0.55 3.16 6.46
C TYR A 159 -1.43 3.39 7.69
N GLY A 160 -1.57 2.37 8.55
CA GLY A 160 -2.32 2.48 9.81
C GLY A 160 -1.76 3.59 10.72
N CYS A 161 -0.44 3.67 10.88
CA CYS A 161 0.21 4.76 11.61
C CYS A 161 -0.11 6.13 11.00
N GLN A 162 0.00 6.28 9.68
CA GLN A 162 -0.28 7.57 9.03
C GLN A 162 -1.73 8.00 9.23
N ARG A 163 -2.70 7.08 9.13
CA ARG A 163 -4.12 7.34 9.37
C ARG A 163 -4.37 7.74 10.82
N ARG A 164 -3.75 7.04 11.78
CA ARG A 164 -3.81 7.39 13.21
C ARG A 164 -3.25 8.79 13.46
N LEU A 165 -2.05 9.08 12.96
CA LEU A 165 -1.40 10.38 13.14
C LEU A 165 -2.24 11.52 12.55
N ARG A 166 -2.85 11.33 11.37
CA ARG A 166 -3.77 12.32 10.79
C ARG A 166 -5.02 12.54 11.64
N ALA A 167 -5.58 11.48 12.22
CA ALA A 167 -6.81 11.57 13.00
C ALA A 167 -6.60 12.20 14.39
N THR A 168 -5.46 11.94 15.04
CA THR A 168 -5.25 12.29 16.46
C THR A 168 -4.10 13.24 16.71
N GLY A 169 -3.26 13.53 15.70
CA GLY A 169 -2.04 14.31 15.84
C GLY A 169 -0.90 13.61 16.61
N ARG A 170 -1.08 12.36 17.05
CA ARG A 170 -0.04 11.62 17.80
C ARG A 170 -0.06 10.12 17.57
N LEU A 171 1.11 9.49 17.69
CA LEU A 171 1.26 8.04 17.75
C LEU A 171 1.59 7.61 19.17
N ASP A 172 0.78 6.72 19.73
CA ASP A 172 0.91 6.18 21.08
C ASP A 172 0.69 4.66 21.11
N GLY A 173 1.08 4.02 22.21
CA GLY A 173 0.89 2.59 22.43
C GLY A 173 1.40 1.72 21.27
N VAL A 174 0.50 0.88 20.74
CA VAL A 174 0.82 -0.02 19.63
C VAL A 174 1.25 0.71 18.36
N TYR A 175 0.71 1.89 18.06
CA TYR A 175 1.08 2.64 16.88
C TYR A 175 2.50 3.23 16.97
N LEU A 176 2.94 3.62 18.17
CA LEU A 176 4.32 4.07 18.36
C LEU A 176 5.29 2.90 18.16
N ARG A 177 4.96 1.70 18.67
CA ARG A 177 5.72 0.47 18.42
C ARG A 177 5.78 0.14 16.93
N ALA A 178 4.64 0.20 16.24
CA ALA A 178 4.55 -0.05 14.79
C ALA A 178 5.37 0.93 13.98
N ASN A 179 5.31 2.23 14.31
CA ASN A 179 6.11 3.23 13.63
C ASN A 179 7.60 2.98 13.81
N LYS A 180 8.06 2.69 15.04
CA LYS A 180 9.47 2.32 15.27
C LYS A 180 9.87 1.10 14.43
N TYR A 181 9.04 0.06 14.45
CA TYR A 181 9.27 -1.17 13.68
C TYR A 181 9.44 -0.89 12.18
N VAL A 182 8.53 -0.10 11.59
CA VAL A 182 8.61 0.31 10.19
C VAL A 182 9.90 1.10 9.92
N ARG A 183 10.25 2.06 10.79
CA ARG A 183 11.45 2.91 10.64
C ARG A 183 12.75 2.11 10.72
N ASP A 184 12.82 1.10 11.58
CA ASP A 184 13.96 0.19 11.68
C ASP A 184 14.18 -0.56 10.35
N TYR A 185 13.10 -1.03 9.71
CA TYR A 185 13.20 -1.65 8.38
C TYR A 185 13.54 -0.63 7.29
N GLN A 186 13.09 0.63 7.38
CA GLN A 186 13.43 1.66 6.39
C GLN A 186 14.94 1.89 6.43
N GLN A 187 15.50 2.02 7.64
CA GLN A 187 16.92 2.15 7.84
C GLN A 187 17.69 0.94 7.32
N LEU A 188 17.23 -0.28 7.61
CA LEU A 188 17.82 -1.52 7.09
C LEU A 188 17.86 -1.50 5.54
N ALA A 189 16.73 -1.21 4.90
CA ALA A 189 16.63 -1.16 3.44
C ALA A 189 17.61 -0.13 2.84
N LEU A 190 17.61 1.09 3.37
CA LEU A 190 18.38 2.21 2.85
C LEU A 190 19.87 2.15 3.20
N THR A 191 20.30 1.39 4.20
CA THR A 191 21.73 1.36 4.59
C THR A 191 22.43 0.06 4.28
N GLN A 192 21.71 -1.07 4.26
CA GLN A 192 22.36 -2.39 4.17
C GLN A 192 21.91 -3.21 2.96
N LEU A 193 20.76 -2.90 2.35
CA LEU A 193 20.16 -3.75 1.31
C LEU A 193 20.12 -3.09 -0.06
N ARG A 194 20.94 -2.07 -0.30
CA ARG A 194 21.07 -1.43 -1.61
C ARG A 194 22.16 -2.07 -2.43
N ASN A 195 21.90 -2.20 -3.71
CA ASN A 195 22.84 -2.61 -4.73
C ASN A 195 23.49 -1.37 -5.38
N ARG A 196 24.57 -1.60 -6.13
CA ARG A 196 25.35 -0.52 -6.75
C ARG A 196 24.59 0.23 -7.83
N ASP A 197 23.68 -0.45 -8.53
CA ASP A 197 22.84 0.10 -9.59
C ASP A 197 21.59 0.85 -9.07
N GLY A 198 21.46 1.00 -7.75
CA GLY A 198 20.32 1.65 -7.11
C GLY A 198 19.17 0.71 -6.74
N SER A 199 19.16 -0.53 -7.24
CA SER A 199 18.16 -1.54 -6.86
C SER A 199 18.29 -1.97 -5.39
N PHE A 200 17.27 -2.64 -4.86
CA PHE A 200 17.33 -3.28 -3.55
C PHE A 200 17.62 -4.78 -3.65
N SER A 201 18.10 -5.35 -2.55
CA SER A 201 18.50 -6.74 -2.43
C SER A 201 17.51 -7.69 -3.08
N THR A 202 18.01 -8.59 -3.92
CA THR A 202 17.23 -9.64 -4.56
C THR A 202 16.76 -10.71 -3.57
N GLU A 203 17.21 -10.66 -2.32
CA GLU A 203 16.80 -11.54 -1.22
C GLU A 203 15.97 -10.83 -0.15
N TRP A 204 15.31 -9.72 -0.53
CA TRP A 204 14.44 -8.95 0.36
C TRP A 204 15.20 -8.52 1.62
N PHE A 205 14.61 -8.72 2.80
CA PHE A 205 15.20 -8.42 4.11
C PHE A 205 16.00 -9.58 4.72
N LYS A 206 16.33 -10.62 3.96
CA LYS A 206 17.11 -11.77 4.48
C LYS A 206 18.59 -11.41 4.64
N TYR A 207 19.21 -10.92 3.56
CA TYR A 207 20.61 -10.50 3.48
C TYR A 207 20.80 -9.65 2.21
N ALA A 208 21.94 -8.98 2.10
CA ALA A 208 22.31 -8.23 0.89
C ALA A 208 22.64 -9.21 -0.25
N ALA A 209 22.01 -9.04 -1.42
CA ALA A 209 22.22 -9.86 -2.59
C ALA A 209 21.92 -9.07 -3.86
N ASP A 210 22.78 -9.23 -4.87
CA ASP A 210 22.68 -8.56 -6.16
C ASP A 210 22.78 -9.60 -7.28
N ARG A 211 21.66 -9.94 -7.93
CA ARG A 211 21.64 -10.88 -9.07
C ARG A 211 21.70 -10.10 -10.37
N ASP A 212 22.91 -9.91 -10.88
CA ASP A 212 23.17 -9.07 -12.06
C ASP A 212 22.51 -9.57 -13.36
N ASP A 213 22.16 -10.86 -13.43
CA ASP A 213 21.54 -11.52 -14.58
C ASP A 213 20.00 -11.62 -14.50
N ASP A 214 19.38 -11.14 -13.43
CA ASP A 214 17.94 -11.32 -13.16
C ASP A 214 17.22 -9.98 -12.93
N VAL A 215 17.04 -9.21 -14.01
CA VAL A 215 16.33 -7.92 -13.97
C VAL A 215 14.88 -8.08 -13.50
N ASP A 216 14.21 -9.19 -13.83
CA ASP A 216 12.84 -9.47 -13.37
C ASP A 216 12.79 -9.57 -11.84
N ARG A 217 13.78 -10.22 -11.23
CA ARG A 217 13.90 -10.27 -9.77
C ARG A 217 14.23 -8.91 -9.17
N LYS A 218 15.12 -8.14 -9.78
CA LYS A 218 15.44 -6.78 -9.31
C LYS A 218 14.21 -5.85 -9.36
N ILE A 219 13.43 -5.90 -10.44
CA ILE A 219 12.14 -5.18 -10.53
C ILE A 219 11.18 -5.66 -9.45
N GLN A 220 11.09 -6.98 -9.23
CA GLN A 220 10.22 -7.53 -8.19
C GLN A 220 10.59 -7.00 -6.80
N THR A 221 11.83 -7.14 -6.34
CA THR A 221 12.21 -6.73 -4.98
C THR A 221 12.23 -5.20 -4.85
N THR A 222 12.79 -4.50 -5.83
CA THR A 222 12.90 -3.03 -5.79
C THR A 222 11.55 -2.37 -5.88
N GLY A 223 10.65 -2.85 -6.75
CA GLY A 223 9.30 -2.29 -6.88
C GLY A 223 8.52 -2.35 -5.57
N HIS A 224 8.52 -3.50 -4.90
CA HIS A 224 7.82 -3.67 -3.62
C HIS A 224 8.48 -2.90 -2.46
N ILE A 225 9.81 -2.95 -2.34
CA ILE A 225 10.52 -2.24 -1.27
C ILE A 225 10.34 -0.73 -1.46
N LEU A 226 10.54 -0.23 -2.69
CA LEU A 226 10.38 1.19 -2.98
C LEU A 226 8.95 1.66 -2.77
N GLU A 227 7.94 0.90 -3.23
CA GLU A 227 6.52 1.23 -3.03
C GLU A 227 6.22 1.53 -1.56
N TRP A 228 6.64 0.64 -0.67
CA TRP A 228 6.49 0.85 0.77
C TRP A 228 7.32 2.03 1.28
N LEU A 229 8.59 2.16 0.88
CA LEU A 229 9.43 3.29 1.31
C LEU A 229 8.80 4.62 0.92
N VAL A 230 8.46 4.81 -0.35
CA VAL A 230 7.91 6.08 -0.84
C VAL A 230 6.50 6.33 -0.30
N ALA A 231 5.75 5.32 0.13
CA ALA A 231 4.49 5.52 0.84
C ALA A 231 4.66 5.96 2.30
N SER A 232 5.78 5.62 2.94
CA SER A 232 5.94 5.68 4.40
C SER A 232 7.07 6.58 4.92
N LEU A 233 8.01 6.97 4.06
CA LEU A 233 9.09 7.88 4.42
C LEU A 233 8.56 9.29 4.73
N ASP A 234 9.32 10.06 5.50
CA ASP A 234 9.04 11.50 5.65
C ASP A 234 9.36 12.25 4.37
N GLN A 235 8.77 13.44 4.22
CA GLN A 235 8.84 14.20 2.97
C GLN A 235 10.27 14.48 2.52
N GLU A 236 11.15 14.86 3.45
CA GLU A 236 12.56 15.17 3.16
C GLU A 236 13.33 13.94 2.68
N GLN A 237 13.02 12.75 3.21
CA GLN A 237 13.73 11.53 2.86
C GLN A 237 13.43 11.04 1.44
N LEU A 238 12.37 11.54 0.78
CA LEU A 238 12.11 11.25 -0.63
C LEU A 238 13.19 11.81 -1.55
N TYR A 239 13.93 12.82 -1.11
CA TYR A 239 15.01 13.44 -1.87
C TYR A 239 16.38 12.85 -1.54
N ASP A 240 16.45 11.89 -0.61
CA ASP A 240 17.67 11.17 -0.30
C ASP A 240 18.17 10.46 -1.57
N SER A 241 19.46 10.62 -1.88
CA SER A 241 20.08 10.04 -3.08
C SER A 241 19.86 8.53 -3.18
N ARG A 242 19.63 7.87 -2.05
CA ARG A 242 19.33 6.44 -1.99
C ARG A 242 17.94 6.10 -2.51
N VAL A 243 16.94 6.93 -2.19
CA VAL A 243 15.57 6.76 -2.70
C VAL A 243 15.50 7.15 -4.17
N VAL A 244 16.19 8.23 -4.54
CA VAL A 244 16.30 8.68 -5.94
C VAL A 244 16.91 7.58 -6.81
N ALA A 245 18.04 7.00 -6.41
CA ALA A 245 18.69 5.93 -7.18
C ALA A 245 17.79 4.69 -7.39
N ALA A 246 16.98 4.31 -6.40
CA ALA A 246 16.03 3.20 -6.56
C ALA A 246 14.88 3.56 -7.51
N THR A 247 14.44 4.81 -7.49
CA THR A 247 13.44 5.35 -8.44
C THR A 247 14.00 5.36 -9.86
N GLU A 248 15.21 5.86 -10.05
CA GLU A 248 15.93 5.89 -11.33
C GLU A 248 16.16 4.48 -11.88
N PHE A 249 16.51 3.52 -11.01
CA PHE A 249 16.64 2.12 -11.39
C PHE A 249 15.33 1.59 -12.01
N LEU A 250 14.20 1.74 -11.32
CA LEU A 250 12.91 1.25 -11.82
C LEU A 250 12.50 1.97 -13.12
N ALA A 251 12.62 3.29 -13.17
CA ALA A 251 12.27 4.07 -14.35
C ALA A 251 13.13 3.68 -15.57
N THR A 252 14.44 3.51 -15.37
CA THR A 252 15.38 3.11 -16.43
C THR A 252 15.13 1.69 -16.90
N ALA A 253 14.98 0.74 -15.97
CA ALA A 253 14.76 -0.66 -16.32
C ALA A 253 13.44 -0.87 -17.09
N LEU A 254 12.35 -0.20 -16.67
CA LEU A 254 11.06 -0.29 -17.37
C LEU A 254 11.06 0.43 -18.73
N SER A 255 11.76 1.56 -18.85
CA SER A 255 11.81 2.34 -20.10
C SER A 255 12.77 1.77 -21.14
N ARG A 256 13.81 1.04 -20.71
CA ARG A 256 14.80 0.41 -21.61
C ARG A 256 14.21 -0.71 -22.45
N GLU A 257 13.27 -1.47 -21.90
CA GLU A 257 12.61 -2.59 -22.59
C GLU A 257 11.07 -2.45 -22.50
N PRO A 258 10.48 -1.44 -23.16
CA PRO A 258 9.05 -1.14 -23.02
C PRO A 258 8.15 -2.25 -23.58
N SER A 259 8.67 -3.10 -24.46
CA SER A 259 7.98 -4.26 -25.04
C SER A 259 8.18 -5.55 -24.25
N ARG A 260 8.99 -5.56 -23.17
CA ARG A 260 9.23 -6.76 -22.37
C ARG A 260 7.95 -7.17 -21.64
N THR A 261 7.66 -8.47 -21.67
CA THR A 261 6.55 -9.04 -20.90
C THR A 261 6.97 -9.24 -19.44
N TRP A 262 6.73 -8.23 -18.61
CA TRP A 262 6.95 -8.31 -17.16
C TRP A 262 5.89 -9.15 -16.46
N LYS A 263 6.24 -9.75 -15.31
CA LYS A 263 5.24 -10.31 -14.39
C LYS A 263 4.33 -9.19 -13.89
N ILE A 264 3.01 -9.40 -13.99
CA ILE A 264 1.98 -8.37 -13.73
C ILE A 264 2.08 -7.78 -12.32
N GLY A 265 2.30 -8.62 -11.29
CA GLY A 265 2.44 -8.17 -9.90
C GLY A 265 3.65 -7.24 -9.71
N PRO A 266 4.88 -7.71 -9.96
CA PRO A 266 6.09 -6.89 -9.95
C PRO A 266 5.97 -5.57 -10.73
N LEU A 267 5.44 -5.62 -11.96
CA LEU A 267 5.24 -4.43 -12.79
C LEU A 267 4.27 -3.44 -12.10
N GLY A 268 3.15 -3.93 -11.59
CA GLY A 268 2.17 -3.09 -10.89
C GLY A 268 2.76 -2.38 -9.68
N HIS A 269 3.51 -3.10 -8.84
CA HIS A 269 4.16 -2.52 -7.67
C HIS A 269 5.27 -1.52 -8.04
N ALA A 270 6.06 -1.80 -9.08
CA ALA A 270 7.07 -0.86 -9.56
C ALA A 270 6.44 0.43 -10.10
N LEU A 271 5.38 0.33 -10.91
CA LEU A 271 4.66 1.50 -11.43
C LEU A 271 3.95 2.27 -10.32
N HIS A 272 3.37 1.58 -9.34
CA HIS A 272 2.74 2.22 -8.19
C HIS A 272 3.76 2.95 -7.32
N ALA A 273 4.95 2.37 -7.08
CA ALA A 273 6.05 3.04 -6.41
C ALA A 273 6.44 4.34 -7.13
N LEU A 274 6.62 4.29 -8.46
CA LEU A 274 6.95 5.48 -9.25
C LEU A 274 5.84 6.54 -9.17
N ASN A 275 4.57 6.14 -9.19
CA ASN A 275 3.45 7.07 -9.08
C ASN A 275 3.38 7.73 -7.69
N ILE A 276 3.50 6.95 -6.61
CA ILE A 276 3.55 7.50 -5.24
C ILE A 276 4.73 8.46 -5.09
N TYR A 277 5.91 8.09 -5.62
CA TYR A 277 7.09 8.94 -5.56
C TYR A 277 6.86 10.26 -6.30
N GLN A 278 6.38 10.20 -7.54
CA GLN A 278 6.10 11.37 -8.37
C GLN A 278 5.11 12.31 -7.67
N GLU A 279 4.03 11.75 -7.15
CA GLU A 279 3.03 12.53 -6.43
C GLU A 279 3.63 13.19 -5.20
N ARG A 280 4.30 12.42 -4.34
CA ARG A 280 4.79 12.95 -3.07
C ARG A 280 5.94 13.92 -3.26
N ALA A 281 6.94 13.59 -4.07
CA ALA A 281 8.15 14.41 -4.23
C ALA A 281 7.92 15.63 -5.11
N TRP A 282 7.02 15.58 -6.09
CA TRP A 282 6.86 16.67 -7.07
C TRP A 282 5.50 17.34 -7.00
N GLY A 283 4.55 16.76 -6.26
CA GLY A 283 3.16 17.19 -6.28
C GLY A 283 2.47 17.01 -7.61
N VAL A 284 3.04 16.15 -8.46
CA VAL A 284 2.50 15.85 -9.77
C VAL A 284 1.71 14.57 -9.65
N VAL A 285 0.39 14.73 -9.64
CA VAL A 285 -0.50 13.60 -9.87
C VAL A 285 -0.43 13.29 -11.36
N LEU A 286 0.08 12.11 -11.70
CA LEU A 286 0.11 11.68 -13.10
C LEU A 286 -1.31 11.65 -13.67
N PRO A 287 -1.49 11.87 -14.99
CA PRO A 287 -2.81 11.86 -15.61
C PRO A 287 -3.63 10.64 -15.21
N GLY A 288 -4.78 10.90 -14.59
CA GLY A 288 -5.68 9.89 -14.06
C GLY A 288 -5.44 9.49 -12.59
N GLY A 289 -4.37 9.93 -11.94
CA GLY A 289 -4.22 9.74 -10.50
C GLY A 289 -5.24 10.58 -9.69
N VAL A 290 -5.43 10.19 -8.43
CA VAL A 290 -6.10 11.01 -7.41
C VAL A 290 -5.06 11.32 -6.34
N ALA A 291 -4.91 12.59 -5.93
CA ALA A 291 -3.84 13.06 -5.03
C ALA A 291 -3.83 12.42 -3.63
N ALA A 292 -3.28 11.19 -3.48
CA ALA A 292 -2.56 10.60 -2.33
C ALA A 292 -2.34 11.44 -1.06
N PHE A 293 -1.71 12.61 -1.22
CA PHE A 293 -1.07 13.32 -0.12
C PHE A 293 -1.45 14.80 -0.16
N HIS A 294 -1.78 15.36 1.00
CA HIS A 294 -2.11 16.77 1.17
C HIS A 294 -1.06 17.38 2.11
N GLY A 295 -0.53 18.56 1.76
CA GLY A 295 0.55 19.22 2.50
C GLY A 295 1.62 19.78 1.56
N PRO A 296 2.65 20.47 2.07
CA PRO A 296 3.73 20.97 1.23
C PRO A 296 4.53 19.80 0.63
N MET A 297 4.44 19.66 -0.70
CA MET A 297 5.05 18.56 -1.49
C MET A 297 6.55 18.83 -1.77
N LYS A 298 6.99 20.07 -1.53
CA LYS A 298 8.41 20.40 -1.27
C LYS A 298 8.59 20.53 0.23
N ALA A 299 9.75 20.13 0.75
CA ALA A 299 10.09 20.35 2.15
C ALA A 299 9.84 21.83 2.51
N SER A 300 8.77 22.08 3.26
CA SER A 300 8.63 23.35 3.97
C SER A 300 9.62 23.25 5.11
N SER A 301 10.65 24.10 5.10
CA SER A 301 11.79 24.10 6.02
C SER A 301 11.42 24.41 7.49
N THR A 302 10.21 24.10 7.93
CA THR A 302 9.59 24.70 9.12
C THR A 302 8.93 23.72 10.09
N LEU A 303 9.07 22.40 9.90
CA LEU A 303 8.49 21.43 10.82
C LEU A 303 9.47 20.33 11.22
N VAL A 304 10.62 20.74 11.79
CA VAL A 304 11.27 19.94 12.82
C VAL A 304 11.09 20.72 14.11
N ALA A 305 10.23 20.21 14.98
CA ALA A 305 10.09 20.73 16.34
C ALA A 305 11.45 20.65 17.03
N GLU A 306 11.90 21.78 17.57
CA GLU A 306 13.08 21.85 18.44
C GLU A 306 12.97 20.80 19.55
N THR A 307 14.00 19.97 19.66
CA THR A 307 14.18 19.08 20.81
C THR A 307 14.29 19.90 22.10
N PRO A 308 13.83 19.40 23.26
CA PRO A 308 13.78 20.19 24.51
C PRO A 308 15.12 20.64 25.11
N ASP A 309 16.24 20.56 24.40
CA ASP A 309 17.58 20.79 24.95
C ASP A 309 18.13 22.20 24.71
N ASP A 310 17.50 23.03 23.88
CA ASP A 310 17.99 24.39 23.57
C ASP A 310 17.57 25.48 24.58
N ARG A 311 16.93 25.11 25.71
CA ARG A 311 16.62 26.08 26.79
C ARG A 311 17.70 26.19 27.88
N LYS A 312 18.85 25.54 27.74
CA LYS A 312 19.98 25.67 28.68
C LYS A 312 21.18 26.40 28.08
N GLY A 313 20.97 27.63 27.61
CA GLY A 313 22.06 28.47 27.09
C GLY A 313 21.97 29.98 27.35
N ALA A 314 20.82 30.52 27.76
CA ALA A 314 20.59 31.97 27.76
C ALA A 314 20.42 32.62 29.15
N ALA A 315 20.76 31.93 30.24
CA ALA A 315 20.65 32.48 31.61
C ALA A 315 21.97 32.33 32.39
N ALA A 316 23.06 32.88 31.86
CA ALA A 316 24.30 33.07 32.61
C ALA A 316 25.14 34.23 32.03
N ARG A 317 24.54 35.42 31.89
CA ARG A 317 25.26 36.70 31.81
C ARG A 317 24.40 37.81 32.39
N ARG A 318 24.54 38.03 33.69
CA ARG A 318 24.48 39.32 34.39
C ARG A 318 25.05 39.13 35.78
#